data_AF-A0A9D1HVQ2-F1
#
_entry.id   AF-A0A9D1HVQ2-F1
#
_cell.length_a   1.000
_cell.length_b   1.000
_cell.length_c   1.000
_cell.angle_alpha   90.00
_cell.angle_beta   90.00
_cell.angle_gamma   90.00
#
_symmetry.space_group_name_H-M   'P 1'
#
loop_
_entity.id
_entity.type
_entity.pdbx_description
1 polymer ?
#
loop_
_entity_poly.entity_id
_entity_poly.type
_entity_poly.pdbx_seq_one_letter_code
_entity_poly.pdbx_strand_id
1 'polypeptide(L)'
;MRRRYGFTLIELLAVIVVLGIIVLVIAPNFMDAIATARQSGYKETLMGVLRAVSQDSAEYDYDRHMYEIKNGKIVYNDEKIDYNGSIEGNGTIEIDLKGNTKIEASNGQFCGIKPFKSSEIIVKDAGECPKIADTSGASTPELLANMYPVVWDASQGSWVIASEANYENNEWYNYGEKRWANAITVTPSQREKYRTAKVGDVVDPVDVVGYYVWIPRFQYRAFATGPTEIEISFNLGTTRDESLITHPAFRFGGREISGFWVGKFETTGTSDQPTVLPNVTPISGESLNTYFESSRSFSTSTASRHGFNERKSDTHLMKNSEWGAVAYLSHSKYGTLKEITANGSGKTGGGNYQSNVAQSTTGNIYGVYDMSGGVGEYVMGNNLGEIGESHMSELPETKYYDYYSSYSATNYEVSLNGDAVKEVATWYGDTAQMVTSAQPWFIRGGAGSGATSGIFSFSSGTGTYNAQVGYRVTVIAI
;
A
#
# COMPACT_ATOMS: atom_id res chain seq x y z
N MET A 1 63.64 -57.19 -32.91
CA MET A 1 62.23 -57.21 -32.45
C MET A 1 62.14 -56.50 -31.11
N ARG A 2 61.52 -55.32 -31.03
CA ARG A 2 61.18 -54.68 -29.75
C ARG A 2 59.95 -55.41 -29.18
N ARG A 3 60.10 -56.10 -28.04
CA ARG A 3 58.95 -56.61 -27.27
C ARG A 3 58.16 -55.40 -26.76
N ARG A 4 56.95 -55.21 -27.29
CA ARG A 4 55.98 -54.29 -26.70
C ARG A 4 55.40 -54.98 -25.47
N TYR A 5 55.71 -54.49 -24.28
CA TYR A 5 55.02 -54.91 -23.06
C TYR A 5 53.56 -54.43 -23.17
N GLY A 6 52.62 -55.37 -23.24
CA GLY A 6 51.19 -55.08 -23.17
C GLY A 6 50.78 -54.85 -21.72
N PHE A 7 49.73 -54.05 -21.52
CA PHE A 7 49.12 -53.82 -20.21
C PHE A 7 48.71 -55.13 -19.55
N THR A 8 49.08 -55.33 -18.28
CA THR A 8 48.55 -56.44 -17.48
C THR A 8 47.13 -56.11 -17.00
N LEU A 9 46.33 -57.14 -16.76
CA LEU A 9 44.96 -56.98 -16.24
C LEU A 9 44.93 -56.23 -14.90
N ILE A 10 45.96 -56.42 -14.07
CA ILE A 10 46.12 -55.77 -12.76
C ILE A 10 46.41 -54.27 -12.91
N GLU A 11 47.26 -53.88 -13.86
CA GLU A 11 47.53 -52.47 -14.14
C GLU A 11 46.28 -51.76 -14.69
N LEU A 12 45.50 -52.45 -15.53
CA LEU A 12 44.23 -51.92 -16.02
C LEU A 12 43.20 -51.72 -14.88
N LEU A 13 43.08 -52.70 -13.98
CA LEU A 13 42.21 -52.61 -12.80
C LEU A 13 42.63 -51.48 -11.87
N ALA A 14 43.93 -51.33 -11.60
CA ALA A 14 44.45 -50.25 -10.78
C ALA A 14 44.13 -48.86 -11.39
N VAL A 15 44.28 -48.70 -12.71
CA VAL A 15 43.93 -47.46 -13.41
C VAL A 15 42.43 -47.17 -13.33
N ILE A 16 41.56 -48.16 -13.53
CA ILE A 16 40.10 -47.98 -13.43
C ILE A 16 39.70 -47.56 -12.01
N VAL A 17 40.27 -48.19 -10.98
CA VAL A 17 39.99 -47.85 -9.58
C VAL A 17 40.45 -46.43 -9.27
N VAL A 18 41.66 -46.05 -9.68
CA VAL A 18 42.19 -44.69 -9.48
C VAL A 18 41.34 -43.65 -10.21
N LEU A 19 40.95 -43.90 -11.47
CA LEU A 19 40.06 -43.01 -12.21
C LEU A 19 38.67 -42.91 -11.56
N GLY A 20 38.12 -44.01 -11.05
CA GLY A 20 36.85 -44.01 -10.33
C GLY A 20 36.90 -43.15 -9.07
N ILE A 21 37.97 -43.24 -8.29
CA ILE A 21 38.18 -42.39 -7.09
C ILE A 21 38.32 -40.91 -7.49
N ILE A 22 39.09 -40.62 -8.55
CA ILE A 22 39.26 -39.25 -9.03
C ILE A 22 37.91 -38.66 -9.48
N VAL A 23 37.11 -39.42 -10.23
CA VAL A 23 35.77 -38.98 -10.67
C VAL A 23 34.85 -38.75 -9.48
N LEU A 24 34.87 -39.62 -8.46
CA LEU A 24 34.07 -39.44 -7.24
C LEU A 24 34.42 -38.18 -6.47
N VAL A 25 35.70 -37.78 -6.47
CA VAL A 25 36.15 -36.55 -5.80
C VAL A 25 35.85 -35.29 -6.65
N ILE A 26 36.01 -35.37 -7.97
CA ILE A 26 35.85 -34.20 -8.86
C ILE A 26 34.39 -33.92 -9.20
N ALA A 27 33.57 -34.96 -9.37
CA ALA A 27 32.20 -34.81 -9.89
C ALA A 27 31.33 -33.86 -9.06
N PRO A 28 31.31 -33.91 -7.70
CA PRO A 28 30.50 -32.97 -6.90
C PRO A 28 30.88 -31.52 -7.17
N ASN A 29 32.18 -31.19 -7.05
CA ASN A 29 32.68 -29.83 -7.28
C ASN A 29 32.39 -29.32 -8.70
N PHE A 30 32.52 -30.20 -9.71
CA PHE A 30 32.22 -29.85 -11.09
C PHE A 30 30.72 -29.59 -11.30
N MET A 31 29.85 -30.40 -10.69
CA MET A 31 28.40 -30.21 -10.75
C MET A 31 27.98 -28.90 -10.05
N ASP A 32 28.57 -28.59 -8.90
CA ASP A 32 28.32 -27.32 -8.17
C ASP A 32 28.77 -26.11 -8.98
N ALA A 33 29.92 -26.21 -9.67
CA ALA A 33 30.40 -25.16 -10.56
C ALA A 33 29.44 -24.93 -11.75
N ILE A 34 28.89 -26.00 -12.34
CA ILE A 34 27.88 -25.91 -13.41
C ILE A 34 26.60 -25.26 -12.88
N ALA A 35 26.12 -25.65 -11.69
CA ALA A 35 24.92 -25.08 -11.09
C ALA A 35 25.09 -23.58 -10.85
N THR A 36 26.23 -23.18 -10.27
CA THR A 36 26.60 -21.78 -10.04
C THR A 36 26.63 -20.99 -11.35
N ALA A 37 27.29 -21.52 -12.38
CA ALA A 37 27.37 -20.86 -13.69
C ALA A 37 25.98 -20.68 -14.34
N ARG A 38 25.08 -21.65 -14.18
CA ARG A 38 23.69 -21.56 -14.67
C ARG A 38 22.88 -20.51 -13.91
N GLN A 39 22.99 -20.46 -12.58
CA GLN A 39 22.33 -19.44 -11.76
C GLN A 39 22.83 -18.03 -12.13
N SER A 40 24.14 -17.85 -12.31
CA SER A 40 24.72 -16.59 -12.79
C SER A 40 24.21 -16.21 -14.19
N GLY A 41 24.14 -17.17 -15.13
CA GLY A 41 23.60 -16.91 -16.47
C GLY A 41 22.13 -16.48 -16.45
N TYR A 42 21.31 -17.08 -15.58
CA TYR A 42 19.92 -16.67 -15.41
C TYR A 42 19.82 -15.28 -14.76
N LYS A 43 20.67 -14.97 -13.77
CA LYS A 43 20.77 -13.62 -13.18
C LYS A 43 21.05 -12.56 -14.23
N GLU A 44 22.01 -12.79 -15.12
CA GLU A 44 22.35 -11.87 -16.22
C GLU A 44 21.19 -11.70 -17.20
N THR A 45 20.46 -12.77 -17.50
CA THR A 45 19.26 -12.72 -18.35
C THR A 45 18.22 -11.78 -17.76
N LEU A 46 17.91 -11.93 -16.47
CA LEU A 46 16.95 -11.08 -15.77
C LEU A 46 17.43 -9.62 -15.64
N MET A 47 18.73 -9.39 -15.49
CA MET A 47 19.26 -8.02 -15.56
C MET A 47 19.08 -7.40 -16.94
N GLY A 48 19.28 -8.17 -18.02
CA GLY A 48 18.98 -7.72 -19.39
C GLY A 48 17.50 -7.37 -19.58
N VAL A 49 16.61 -8.18 -19.03
CA VAL A 49 15.15 -7.94 -19.05
C VAL A 49 14.78 -6.67 -18.32
N LEU A 50 15.30 -6.45 -17.10
CA LEU A 50 15.05 -5.22 -16.34
C LEU A 50 15.53 -3.98 -17.11
N ARG A 51 16.68 -4.04 -17.80
CA ARG A 51 17.16 -2.93 -18.63
C ARG A 51 16.21 -2.62 -19.79
N ALA A 52 15.70 -3.66 -20.46
CA ALA A 52 14.76 -3.49 -21.58
C ALA A 52 13.44 -2.87 -21.11
N VAL A 53 12.90 -3.37 -20.00
CA VAL A 53 11.66 -2.86 -19.39
C VAL A 53 11.82 -1.43 -18.89
N SER A 54 12.96 -1.10 -18.26
CA SER A 54 13.24 0.29 -17.88
C SER A 54 13.36 1.22 -19.08
N GLN A 55 13.94 0.76 -20.20
CA GLN A 55 14.02 1.54 -21.43
C GLN A 55 12.64 1.77 -22.07
N ASP A 56 11.84 0.70 -22.21
CA ASP A 56 10.49 0.74 -22.76
C ASP A 56 9.58 1.67 -21.93
N SER A 57 9.60 1.52 -20.61
CA SER A 57 8.81 2.37 -19.70
C SER A 57 9.15 3.86 -19.78
N ALA A 58 10.35 4.22 -20.22
CA ALA A 58 10.75 5.61 -20.37
C ALA A 58 10.10 6.30 -21.58
N GLU A 59 9.53 5.52 -22.51
CA GLU A 59 8.79 6.04 -23.67
C GLU A 59 7.34 6.42 -23.31
N TYR A 60 6.83 5.89 -22.19
CA TYR A 60 5.47 6.13 -21.71
C TYR A 60 5.46 7.12 -20.54
N ASP A 61 4.48 8.03 -20.54
CA ASP A 61 4.34 9.08 -19.54
C ASP A 61 3.92 8.47 -18.18
N TYR A 62 4.86 8.38 -17.24
CA TYR A 62 4.77 8.15 -15.77
C TYR A 62 3.60 7.35 -15.16
N ASP A 63 3.01 6.38 -15.84
CA ASP A 63 2.10 5.43 -15.19
C ASP A 63 2.86 4.25 -14.56
N ARG A 64 2.23 3.56 -13.60
CA ARG A 64 2.77 2.31 -13.05
C ARG A 64 2.67 1.25 -14.14
N HIS A 65 3.79 0.67 -14.55
CA HIS A 65 3.81 -0.36 -15.58
C HIS A 65 4.03 -1.73 -14.95
N MET A 66 3.13 -2.66 -15.22
CA MET A 66 3.31 -4.08 -14.90
C MET A 66 3.54 -4.86 -16.19
N TYR A 67 4.67 -5.52 -16.29
CA TYR A 67 5.03 -6.37 -17.41
C TYR A 67 4.92 -7.83 -17.01
N GLU A 68 4.60 -8.68 -17.99
CA GLU A 68 4.59 -10.11 -17.84
C GLU A 68 5.69 -10.73 -18.70
N ILE A 69 6.43 -11.67 -18.11
CA ILE A 69 7.23 -12.62 -18.86
C ILE A 69 6.31 -13.81 -19.13
N LYS A 70 6.00 -14.06 -20.40
CA LYS A 70 5.19 -15.21 -20.81
C LYS A 70 5.55 -15.63 -22.23
N ASN A 71 5.54 -16.95 -22.48
CA ASN A 71 5.79 -17.52 -23.81
C ASN A 71 7.09 -17.03 -24.47
N GLY A 72 8.15 -16.88 -23.66
CA GLY A 72 9.47 -16.42 -24.10
C GLY A 72 9.53 -14.96 -24.56
N LYS A 73 8.55 -14.14 -24.15
CA LYS A 73 8.44 -12.72 -24.47
C LYS A 73 8.24 -11.92 -23.19
N ILE A 74 8.61 -10.64 -23.25
CA ILE A 74 8.21 -9.65 -22.27
C ILE A 74 7.04 -8.88 -22.90
N VAL A 75 5.96 -8.74 -22.13
CA VAL A 75 4.68 -8.24 -22.62
C VAL A 75 4.16 -7.15 -21.67
N TYR A 76 3.65 -6.06 -22.26
CA TYR A 76 2.92 -4.99 -21.58
C TYR A 76 1.60 -4.76 -22.32
N ASN A 77 0.46 -4.75 -21.63
CA ASN A 77 -0.87 -4.63 -22.26
C ASN A 77 -1.07 -5.59 -23.45
N ASP A 78 -0.64 -6.84 -23.32
CA ASP A 78 -0.64 -7.86 -24.39
C ASP A 78 0.22 -7.55 -25.64
N GLU A 79 0.97 -6.44 -25.64
CA GLU A 79 1.95 -6.09 -26.66
C GLU A 79 3.37 -6.52 -26.27
N LYS A 80 4.13 -7.03 -27.24
CA LYS A 80 5.52 -7.45 -27.03
C LYS A 80 6.43 -6.22 -27.04
N ILE A 81 7.30 -6.09 -26.04
CA ILE A 81 8.35 -5.08 -26.04
C ILE A 81 9.65 -5.56 -26.71
N ASP A 82 10.51 -4.61 -27.08
CA ASP A 82 11.79 -4.90 -27.72
C ASP A 82 12.82 -5.46 -26.73
N TYR A 83 13.19 -6.72 -26.94
CA TYR A 83 14.26 -7.40 -26.21
C TYR A 83 14.96 -8.40 -27.13
N ASN A 84 16.26 -8.18 -27.32
CA ASN A 84 17.11 -8.99 -28.22
C ASN A 84 17.68 -10.25 -27.54
N GLY A 85 17.44 -10.44 -26.23
CA GLY A 85 17.84 -11.65 -25.53
C GLY A 85 16.78 -12.76 -25.60
N SER A 86 17.15 -13.95 -25.16
CA SER A 86 16.20 -15.05 -24.91
C SER A 86 15.77 -15.03 -23.45
N ILE A 87 14.47 -15.06 -23.20
CA ILE A 87 13.92 -15.34 -21.88
C ILE A 87 13.05 -16.60 -21.96
N GLU A 88 13.15 -17.45 -20.95
CA GLU A 88 12.30 -18.63 -20.79
C GLU A 88 11.50 -18.52 -19.50
N GLY A 89 10.33 -19.15 -19.51
CA GLY A 89 9.45 -19.22 -18.37
C GLY A 89 8.51 -18.03 -18.21
N ASN A 90 8.17 -17.77 -16.96
CA ASN A 90 7.03 -16.94 -16.55
C ASN A 90 7.46 -15.96 -15.46
N GLY A 91 6.84 -14.79 -15.37
CA GLY A 91 7.15 -13.86 -14.30
C GLY A 91 6.43 -12.52 -14.42
N THR A 92 6.58 -11.70 -13.40
CA THR A 92 6.05 -10.35 -13.33
C THR A 92 7.19 -9.36 -13.08
N ILE A 93 7.06 -8.19 -13.67
CA ILE A 93 7.98 -7.07 -13.47
C ILE A 93 7.12 -5.86 -13.17
N GLU A 94 7.41 -5.20 -12.06
CA GLU A 94 6.72 -3.99 -11.66
C GLU A 94 7.71 -2.83 -11.71
N ILE A 95 7.31 -1.74 -12.37
CA ILE A 95 8.00 -0.46 -12.31
C ILE A 95 7.17 0.50 -11.46
N ASP A 96 7.77 0.99 -10.37
CA ASP A 96 7.15 2.06 -9.59
C ASP A 96 7.25 3.41 -10.32
N LEU A 97 6.53 4.41 -9.83
CA LEU A 97 6.48 5.74 -10.45
C LEU A 97 7.82 6.49 -10.39
N LYS A 98 8.81 5.97 -9.65
CA LYS A 98 10.17 6.51 -9.54
C LYS A 98 11.15 5.79 -10.46
N GLY A 99 10.69 4.80 -11.22
CA GLY A 99 11.51 3.98 -12.12
C GLY A 99 12.27 2.85 -11.42
N ASN A 100 12.01 2.59 -10.13
CA ASN A 100 12.57 1.41 -9.48
C ASN A 100 11.86 0.17 -9.99
N THR A 101 12.60 -0.94 -10.06
CA THR A 101 12.09 -2.21 -10.58
C THR A 101 11.94 -3.25 -9.48
N LYS A 102 10.84 -3.99 -9.53
CA LYS A 102 10.67 -5.28 -8.87
C LYS A 102 10.54 -6.35 -9.95
N ILE A 103 11.17 -7.51 -9.75
CA ILE A 103 11.01 -8.66 -10.65
C ILE A 103 10.88 -9.95 -9.86
N GLU A 104 9.95 -10.79 -10.29
CA GLU A 104 9.72 -12.15 -9.81
C GLU A 104 9.52 -13.05 -11.05
N ALA A 105 10.53 -13.84 -11.40
CA ALA A 105 10.50 -14.64 -12.62
C ALA A 105 11.06 -16.05 -12.40
N SER A 106 10.49 -17.05 -13.06
CA SER A 106 10.93 -18.45 -13.01
C SER A 106 11.02 -19.06 -14.39
N ASN A 107 12.13 -19.75 -14.68
CA ASN A 107 12.32 -20.54 -15.90
C ASN A 107 12.05 -22.04 -15.68
N GLY A 108 11.43 -22.40 -14.55
CA GLY A 108 11.17 -23.80 -14.17
C GLY A 108 12.37 -24.52 -13.52
N GLN A 109 13.60 -24.06 -13.73
CA GLN A 109 14.79 -24.56 -13.04
C GLN A 109 15.21 -23.63 -11.89
N PHE A 110 15.14 -22.33 -12.11
CA PHE A 110 15.49 -21.29 -11.16
C PHE A 110 14.39 -20.23 -11.12
N CYS A 111 14.27 -19.54 -9.99
CA CYS A 111 13.61 -18.25 -9.94
C CYS A 111 14.60 -17.15 -9.62
N GLY A 112 14.31 -15.95 -10.11
CA GLY A 112 15.04 -14.75 -9.80
C GLY A 112 14.10 -13.69 -9.26
N ILE A 113 14.55 -13.06 -8.18
CA ILE A 113 13.72 -12.21 -7.34
C ILE A 113 14.50 -10.97 -6.96
N LYS A 114 13.86 -9.81 -7.12
CA LYS A 114 14.36 -8.51 -6.68
C LYS A 114 13.19 -7.66 -6.21
N PRO A 115 13.07 -7.40 -4.90
CA PRO A 115 12.17 -6.37 -4.37
C PRO A 115 12.62 -4.96 -4.77
N PHE A 116 11.73 -3.96 -4.68
CA PHE A 116 12.03 -2.57 -5.04
C PHE A 116 13.27 -1.98 -4.35
N LYS A 117 13.42 -2.23 -3.04
CA LYS A 117 14.57 -1.72 -2.27
C LYS A 117 15.87 -2.52 -2.45
N SER A 118 15.85 -3.65 -3.14
CA SER A 118 17.05 -4.42 -3.44
C SER A 118 17.71 -3.91 -4.71
N SER A 119 19.03 -3.71 -4.66
CA SER A 119 19.84 -3.49 -5.86
C SER A 119 20.21 -4.80 -6.57
N GLU A 120 20.04 -5.95 -5.91
CA GLU A 120 20.46 -7.24 -6.41
C GLU A 120 19.28 -8.17 -6.72
N ILE A 121 19.43 -8.92 -7.81
CA ILE A 121 18.62 -10.09 -8.13
C ILE A 121 19.20 -11.29 -7.38
N ILE A 122 18.37 -11.92 -6.55
CA ILE A 122 18.66 -13.19 -5.90
C ILE A 122 18.10 -14.28 -6.80
N VAL A 123 18.95 -15.23 -7.18
CA VAL A 123 18.53 -16.43 -7.92
C VAL A 123 18.54 -17.62 -6.98
N LYS A 124 17.47 -18.43 -7.03
CA LYS A 124 17.33 -19.66 -6.25
C LYS A 124 16.88 -20.80 -7.14
N ASP A 125 17.14 -22.03 -6.70
CA ASP A 125 16.58 -23.22 -7.35
C ASP A 125 15.06 -23.25 -7.24
N ALA A 126 14.38 -23.86 -8.21
CA ALA A 126 12.92 -23.87 -8.31
C ALA A 126 12.20 -24.34 -7.03
N GLY A 127 12.79 -25.28 -6.29
CA GLY A 127 12.24 -25.79 -5.02
C GLY A 127 12.39 -24.82 -3.84
N GLU A 128 13.23 -23.80 -3.96
CA GLU A 128 13.53 -22.83 -2.91
C GLU A 128 12.90 -21.45 -3.19
N CYS A 129 12.09 -21.35 -4.24
CA CYS A 129 11.47 -20.11 -4.66
C CYS A 129 10.46 -19.62 -3.63
N PRO A 130 10.66 -18.42 -3.06
CA PRO A 130 9.62 -17.73 -2.33
C PRO A 130 8.37 -17.62 -3.19
N LYS A 131 7.24 -17.99 -2.60
CA LYS A 131 5.93 -17.72 -3.19
C LYS A 131 5.47 -16.34 -2.77
N ILE A 132 4.85 -15.62 -3.69
CA ILE A 132 4.32 -14.28 -3.45
C ILE A 132 3.06 -14.42 -2.61
N ALA A 133 3.00 -13.68 -1.49
CA ALA A 133 1.83 -13.73 -0.61
C ALA A 133 0.60 -13.12 -1.29
N ASP A 134 0.74 -11.91 -1.83
CA ASP A 134 -0.36 -11.18 -2.46
C ASP A 134 -0.37 -11.37 -3.98
N THR A 135 -1.41 -12.00 -4.50
CA THR A 135 -1.65 -12.15 -5.94
C THR A 135 -2.75 -11.22 -6.46
N SER A 136 -3.20 -10.28 -5.63
CA SER A 136 -4.32 -9.37 -5.95
C SER A 136 -4.04 -8.36 -7.06
N GLY A 137 -2.76 -8.05 -7.30
CA GLY A 137 -2.29 -6.97 -8.18
C GLY A 137 -2.08 -5.62 -7.47
N ALA A 138 -2.41 -5.53 -6.18
CA ALA A 138 -2.23 -4.32 -5.37
C ALA A 138 -0.81 -3.76 -5.48
N SER A 139 -0.69 -2.44 -5.45
CA SER A 139 0.63 -1.81 -5.43
C SER A 139 1.39 -2.15 -4.17
N THR A 140 2.68 -2.47 -4.36
CA THR A 140 3.58 -2.64 -3.23
C THR A 140 3.62 -1.34 -2.43
N PRO A 141 3.43 -1.36 -1.11
CA PRO A 141 3.39 -0.14 -0.32
C PRO A 141 4.70 0.65 -0.37
N GLU A 142 4.62 1.95 -0.61
CA GLU A 142 5.78 2.85 -0.63
C GLU A 142 6.15 3.29 0.79
N LEU A 143 7.07 2.56 1.42
CA LEU A 143 7.56 2.91 2.76
C LEU A 143 8.41 4.19 2.75
N LEU A 144 8.02 5.12 3.63
CA LEU A 144 8.74 6.36 3.89
C LEU A 144 9.85 6.18 4.92
N ALA A 145 10.70 7.20 5.06
CA ALA A 145 11.72 7.22 6.10
C ALA A 145 11.08 7.03 7.48
N ASN A 146 11.67 6.14 8.30
CA ASN A 146 11.22 5.80 9.66
C ASN A 146 9.82 5.15 9.76
N MET A 147 9.29 4.67 8.64
CA MET A 147 8.10 3.83 8.60
C MET A 147 8.53 2.36 8.52
N TYR A 148 8.06 1.55 9.47
CA TYR A 148 8.44 0.14 9.61
C TYR A 148 7.25 -0.76 9.31
N PRO A 149 7.37 -1.71 8.36
CA PRO A 149 6.28 -2.62 8.02
C PRO A 149 5.98 -3.56 9.19
N VAL A 150 4.69 -3.79 9.48
CA VAL A 150 4.27 -4.69 10.55
C VAL A 150 3.14 -5.60 10.11
N VAL A 151 3.13 -6.80 10.69
CA VAL A 151 2.05 -7.79 10.54
C VAL A 151 1.59 -8.25 11.92
N TRP A 152 0.30 -8.51 12.07
CA TRP A 152 -0.23 -9.07 13.30
C TRP A 152 0.12 -10.55 13.45
N ASP A 153 0.78 -10.92 14.55
CA ASP A 153 1.01 -12.29 14.94
C ASP A 153 -0.05 -12.69 15.98
N ALA A 154 -1.03 -13.49 15.55
CA ALA A 154 -2.12 -13.95 16.39
C ALA A 154 -1.66 -14.90 17.53
N SER A 155 -0.53 -15.60 17.36
CA SER A 155 0.01 -16.49 18.40
C SER A 155 0.62 -15.68 19.55
N GLN A 156 1.20 -14.53 19.25
CA GLN A 156 1.78 -13.60 20.22
C GLN A 156 0.79 -12.50 20.67
N GLY A 157 -0.34 -12.36 19.98
CA GLY A 157 -1.29 -11.27 20.22
C GLY A 157 -0.65 -9.89 20.08
N SER A 158 0.28 -9.73 19.14
CA SER A 158 1.10 -8.52 18.98
C SER A 158 1.43 -8.24 17.52
N TRP A 159 1.72 -6.98 17.21
CA TRP A 159 2.36 -6.63 15.93
C TRP A 159 3.83 -7.03 15.97
N VAL A 160 4.31 -7.60 14.87
CA VAL A 160 5.71 -7.96 14.67
C VAL A 160 6.24 -7.30 13.39
N ILE A 161 7.55 -7.09 13.32
CA ILE A 161 8.20 -6.55 12.12
C ILE A 161 7.96 -7.49 10.93
N ALA A 162 7.48 -6.94 9.83
CA ALA A 162 7.22 -7.69 8.60
C ALA A 162 8.35 -7.49 7.57
N SER A 163 8.39 -8.36 6.57
CA SER A 163 9.32 -8.21 5.45
C SER A 163 8.71 -7.33 4.36
N GLU A 164 9.48 -6.36 3.85
CA GLU A 164 9.07 -5.57 2.69
C GLU A 164 8.91 -6.40 1.41
N ALA A 165 9.50 -7.60 1.39
CA ALA A 165 9.47 -8.48 0.23
C ALA A 165 8.15 -9.26 0.10
N ASN A 166 7.35 -9.35 1.17
CA ASN A 166 5.99 -9.91 1.20
C ASN A 166 5.80 -11.29 0.52
N TYR A 167 6.45 -12.32 1.06
CA TYR A 167 6.31 -13.72 0.59
C TYR A 167 5.38 -14.52 1.52
N GLU A 168 4.85 -15.67 1.08
CA GLU A 168 3.93 -16.54 1.87
C GLU A 168 4.46 -16.92 3.27
N ASN A 169 5.78 -16.95 3.47
CA ASN A 169 6.38 -17.25 4.77
C ASN A 169 6.72 -15.99 5.60
N ASN A 170 6.48 -14.79 5.06
CA ASN A 170 6.81 -13.47 5.58
C ASN A 170 5.75 -12.44 5.14
N GLU A 171 4.48 -12.78 5.36
CA GLU A 171 3.32 -12.10 4.76
C GLU A 171 3.03 -10.77 5.47
N TRP A 172 3.52 -9.69 4.91
CA TRP A 172 3.19 -8.35 5.36
C TRP A 172 1.75 -7.97 5.02
N TYR A 173 1.31 -8.27 3.79
CA TYR A 173 -0.04 -7.97 3.30
C TYR A 173 -0.50 -9.01 2.28
N ASN A 174 -1.81 -9.18 2.18
CA ASN A 174 -2.48 -10.00 1.17
C ASN A 174 -3.90 -9.45 1.00
N TYR A 175 -4.11 -8.62 -0.02
CA TYR A 175 -5.41 -7.98 -0.23
C TYR A 175 -6.46 -9.01 -0.63
N GLY A 176 -6.06 -10.07 -1.35
CA GLY A 176 -6.94 -11.21 -1.65
C GLY A 176 -7.51 -11.89 -0.40
N GLU A 177 -6.78 -11.85 0.70
CA GLU A 177 -7.20 -12.33 2.03
C GLU A 177 -7.68 -11.21 2.97
N LYS A 178 -7.94 -10.01 2.45
CA LYS A 178 -8.39 -8.83 3.23
C LYS A 178 -7.38 -8.39 4.30
N ARG A 179 -6.09 -8.63 4.08
CA ARG A 179 -4.98 -8.19 4.93
C ARG A 179 -4.29 -6.99 4.31
N TRP A 180 -4.80 -5.81 4.57
CA TRP A 180 -4.21 -4.56 4.08
C TRP A 180 -2.87 -4.30 4.75
N ALA A 181 -1.93 -3.68 4.03
CA ALA A 181 -0.58 -3.47 4.54
C ALA A 181 -0.58 -2.44 5.67
N ASN A 182 0.09 -2.77 6.79
CA ASN A 182 0.19 -1.90 7.95
C ASN A 182 1.65 -1.49 8.20
N ALA A 183 1.85 -0.28 8.68
CA ALA A 183 3.16 0.17 9.12
C ALA A 183 3.06 1.02 10.39
N ILE A 184 4.18 1.11 11.10
CA ILE A 184 4.31 1.97 12.29
C ILE A 184 5.38 3.03 12.10
N THR A 185 5.24 4.12 12.84
CA THR A 185 6.34 5.03 13.17
C THR A 185 6.59 4.96 14.67
N VAL A 186 7.84 5.15 15.09
CA VAL A 186 8.25 5.05 16.49
C VAL A 186 8.88 6.34 16.98
N THR A 187 8.93 6.51 18.31
CA THR A 187 9.58 7.66 18.94
C THR A 187 11.03 7.85 18.47
N PRO A 188 11.56 9.09 18.44
CA PRO A 188 12.93 9.35 17.99
C PRO A 188 14.00 8.49 18.67
N SER A 189 13.86 8.23 19.97
CA SER A 189 14.81 7.41 20.75
C SER A 189 14.81 5.93 20.35
N GLN A 190 13.76 5.44 19.69
CA GLN A 190 13.61 4.03 19.32
C GLN A 190 13.96 3.74 17.86
N ARG A 191 14.18 4.76 17.02
CA ARG A 191 14.41 4.56 15.58
C ARG A 191 15.59 3.62 15.27
N GLU A 192 16.66 3.66 16.06
CA GLU A 192 17.81 2.77 15.86
C GLU A 192 17.49 1.30 16.17
N LYS A 193 16.69 1.05 17.22
CA LYS A 193 16.17 -0.29 17.56
C LYS A 193 15.38 -0.85 16.37
N TYR A 194 14.43 -0.09 15.84
CA TYR A 194 13.55 -0.57 14.76
C TYR A 194 14.24 -0.61 13.38
N ARG A 195 15.26 0.23 13.15
CA ARG A 195 16.09 0.19 11.92
C ARG A 195 16.88 -1.11 11.79
N THR A 196 17.21 -1.74 12.90
CA THR A 196 18.00 -2.98 12.95
C THR A 196 17.18 -4.21 13.36
N ALA A 197 15.88 -4.03 13.60
CA ALA A 197 14.97 -5.10 13.96
C ALA A 197 14.82 -6.10 12.80
N LYS A 198 14.65 -7.37 13.17
CA LYS A 198 14.50 -8.49 12.25
C LYS A 198 13.02 -8.83 12.08
N VAL A 199 12.69 -9.44 10.96
CA VAL A 199 11.34 -9.98 10.71
C VAL A 199 10.95 -10.91 11.86
N GLY A 200 9.75 -10.71 12.40
CA GLY A 200 9.24 -11.45 13.56
C GLY A 200 9.55 -10.82 14.93
N ASP A 201 10.43 -9.81 15.01
CA ASP A 201 10.66 -9.09 16.26
C ASP A 201 9.37 -8.38 16.72
N VAL A 202 9.04 -8.51 18.00
CA VAL A 202 7.84 -7.93 18.59
C VAL A 202 7.95 -6.41 18.68
N VAL A 203 6.89 -5.73 18.25
CA VAL A 203 6.72 -4.29 18.42
C VAL A 203 6.17 -4.03 19.81
N ASP A 204 6.86 -3.18 20.58
CA ASP A 204 6.33 -2.68 21.85
C ASP A 204 5.40 -1.48 21.57
N PRO A 205 4.10 -1.54 21.93
CA PRO A 205 3.18 -0.44 21.71
C PRO A 205 3.62 0.88 22.34
N VAL A 206 4.45 0.87 23.39
CA VAL A 206 4.98 2.08 24.04
C VAL A 206 5.96 2.84 23.14
N ASP A 207 6.62 2.15 22.21
CA ASP A 207 7.57 2.78 21.30
C ASP A 207 6.87 3.51 20.15
N VAL A 208 5.63 3.13 19.83
CA VAL A 208 4.88 3.57 18.65
C VAL A 208 4.30 4.96 18.85
N VAL A 209 4.36 5.79 17.80
CA VAL A 209 3.71 7.11 17.76
C VAL A 209 2.65 7.21 16.65
N GLY A 210 2.63 6.28 15.70
CA GLY A 210 1.59 6.23 14.68
C GLY A 210 1.47 4.87 14.00
N TYR A 211 0.23 4.45 13.76
CA TYR A 211 -0.14 3.29 12.94
C TYR A 211 -0.73 3.75 11.61
N TYR A 212 -0.36 3.11 10.52
CA TYR A 212 -0.77 3.48 9.17
C TYR A 212 -1.23 2.27 8.37
N VAL A 213 -2.16 2.48 7.45
CA VAL A 213 -2.67 1.47 6.52
C VAL A 213 -2.47 1.96 5.09
N TRP A 214 -1.91 1.11 4.23
CA TRP A 214 -1.71 1.43 2.81
C TRP A 214 -3.02 1.28 2.05
N ILE A 215 -3.32 2.26 1.20
CA ILE A 215 -4.41 2.23 0.24
C ILE A 215 -3.79 2.19 -1.15
N PRO A 216 -3.75 1.02 -1.81
CA PRO A 216 -3.13 0.89 -3.12
C PRO A 216 -3.97 1.56 -4.22
N ARG A 217 -3.33 2.10 -5.26
CA ARG A 217 -4.00 2.65 -6.44
C ARG A 217 -4.87 1.58 -7.10
N PHE A 218 -6.10 1.96 -7.41
CA PHE A 218 -7.04 1.09 -8.08
C PHE A 218 -7.97 1.83 -9.04
N GLN A 219 -8.61 1.05 -9.91
CA GLN A 219 -9.75 1.46 -10.71
C GLN A 219 -10.99 0.71 -10.24
N TYR A 220 -12.16 1.27 -10.51
CA TYR A 220 -13.44 0.67 -10.16
C TYR A 220 -14.42 0.72 -11.33
N ARG A 221 -15.38 -0.20 -11.35
CA ARG A 221 -16.49 -0.20 -12.31
C ARG A 221 -17.62 0.68 -11.77
N ALA A 222 -18.24 1.48 -12.63
CA ALA A 222 -19.46 2.19 -12.25
C ALA A 222 -20.55 1.20 -11.80
N PHE A 223 -21.21 1.50 -10.68
CA PHE A 223 -22.22 0.64 -10.07
C PHE A 223 -23.57 1.36 -9.91
N ALA A 224 -24.64 0.57 -9.81
CA ALA A 224 -26.00 1.06 -9.66
C ALA A 224 -26.32 1.46 -8.20
N THR A 225 -27.53 1.96 -7.97
CA THR A 225 -27.96 2.46 -6.67
C THR A 225 -28.15 1.34 -5.64
N GLY A 226 -27.71 1.60 -4.41
CA GLY A 226 -27.88 0.74 -3.24
C GLY A 226 -26.63 -0.06 -2.90
N PRO A 227 -26.47 -0.51 -1.63
CA PRO A 227 -25.26 -1.21 -1.20
C PRO A 227 -25.02 -2.50 -1.98
N THR A 228 -23.93 -2.53 -2.74
CA THR A 228 -23.46 -3.67 -3.53
C THR A 228 -21.94 -3.72 -3.49
N GLU A 229 -21.35 -4.86 -3.82
CA GLU A 229 -19.90 -4.93 -4.04
C GLU A 229 -19.48 -3.91 -5.09
N ILE A 230 -18.47 -3.11 -4.75
CA ILE A 230 -17.77 -2.22 -5.66
C ILE A 230 -16.64 -3.03 -6.30
N GLU A 231 -16.79 -3.32 -7.59
CA GLU A 231 -15.79 -4.07 -8.36
C GLU A 231 -14.52 -3.23 -8.54
N ILE A 232 -13.45 -3.66 -7.88
CA ILE A 232 -12.13 -3.02 -7.92
C ILE A 232 -11.13 -3.88 -8.70
N SER A 233 -10.29 -3.21 -9.49
CA SER A 233 -9.10 -3.78 -10.11
C SER A 233 -7.85 -3.00 -9.71
N PHE A 234 -6.83 -3.72 -9.23
CA PHE A 234 -5.48 -3.19 -9.02
C PHE A 234 -4.58 -3.30 -10.26
N ASN A 235 -5.00 -4.08 -11.26
CA ASN A 235 -4.21 -4.38 -12.45
C ASN A 235 -4.27 -3.21 -13.44
N LEU A 236 -3.39 -2.22 -13.24
CA LEU A 236 -3.34 -1.02 -14.08
C LEU A 236 -2.61 -1.22 -15.42
N GLY A 237 -1.93 -2.36 -15.64
CA GLY A 237 -1.01 -2.53 -16.77
C GLY A 237 -1.00 -3.88 -17.49
N THR A 238 -1.92 -4.80 -17.17
CA THR A 238 -2.00 -6.08 -17.91
C THR A 238 -3.06 -6.05 -19.01
N THR A 239 -4.09 -5.22 -18.88
CA THR A 239 -5.09 -4.95 -19.93
C THR A 239 -5.87 -3.69 -19.56
N ARG A 240 -5.91 -2.69 -20.45
CA ARG A 240 -6.74 -1.49 -20.25
C ARG A 240 -8.21 -1.84 -20.44
N ASP A 241 -8.93 -2.13 -19.36
CA ASP A 241 -10.39 -2.20 -19.40
C ASP A 241 -10.94 -0.76 -19.39
N GLU A 242 -11.33 -0.26 -20.57
CA GLU A 242 -11.87 1.09 -20.75
C GLU A 242 -13.17 1.35 -19.99
N SER A 243 -13.81 0.29 -19.47
CA SER A 243 -15.00 0.41 -18.61
C SER A 243 -14.66 0.66 -17.13
N LEU A 244 -13.39 0.60 -16.74
CA LEU A 244 -12.92 0.94 -15.40
C LEU A 244 -12.52 2.42 -15.29
N ILE A 245 -12.85 3.01 -14.15
CA ILE A 245 -12.57 4.41 -13.82
C ILE A 245 -11.43 4.44 -12.80
N THR A 246 -10.34 5.14 -13.13
CA THR A 246 -9.27 5.39 -12.14
C THR A 246 -9.78 6.30 -11.04
N HIS A 247 -9.61 5.85 -9.79
CA HIS A 247 -10.11 6.58 -8.65
C HIS A 247 -9.34 7.91 -8.44
N PRO A 248 -10.02 9.05 -8.22
CA PRO A 248 -9.38 10.39 -8.20
C PRO A 248 -8.36 10.60 -7.09
N ALA A 249 -8.48 9.85 -5.99
CA ALA A 249 -7.54 9.89 -4.86
C ALA A 249 -6.08 9.63 -5.27
N PHE A 250 -5.85 8.90 -6.36
CA PHE A 250 -4.52 8.50 -6.80
C PHE A 250 -3.84 9.50 -7.74
N ARG A 251 -4.29 10.76 -7.70
CA ARG A 251 -3.61 11.91 -8.32
C ARG A 251 -3.34 12.98 -7.26
N PHE A 252 -2.07 13.34 -7.10
CA PHE A 252 -1.62 14.34 -6.12
C PHE A 252 -0.61 15.30 -6.75
N GLY A 253 -0.83 16.60 -6.62
CA GLY A 253 0.08 17.62 -7.17
C GLY A 253 0.27 17.54 -8.69
N GLY A 254 -0.73 17.03 -9.41
CA GLY A 254 -0.66 16.82 -10.86
C GLY A 254 0.03 15.53 -11.31
N ARG A 255 0.46 14.67 -10.38
CA ARG A 255 1.09 13.38 -10.66
C ARG A 255 0.21 12.22 -10.20
N GLU A 256 0.23 11.12 -10.93
CA GLU A 256 -0.32 9.86 -10.44
C GLU A 256 0.53 9.34 -9.26
N ILE A 257 -0.09 8.64 -8.31
CA ILE A 257 0.59 8.02 -7.16
C ILE A 257 0.21 6.55 -7.05
N SER A 258 1.14 5.68 -6.62
CA SER A 258 0.90 4.24 -6.56
C SER A 258 -0.06 3.84 -5.44
N GLY A 259 -0.32 4.75 -4.52
CA GLY A 259 -1.17 4.61 -3.35
C GLY A 259 -0.78 5.65 -2.31
N PHE A 260 -1.40 5.57 -1.14
CA PHE A 260 -1.12 6.46 -0.02
C PHE A 260 -1.31 5.75 1.32
N TRP A 261 -0.67 6.27 2.36
CA TRP A 261 -0.85 5.80 3.72
C TRP A 261 -1.93 6.63 4.41
N VAL A 262 -2.83 5.96 5.11
CA VAL A 262 -3.86 6.57 5.95
C VAL A 262 -3.55 6.28 7.42
N GLY A 263 -3.72 7.25 8.30
CA GLY A 263 -3.73 6.99 9.74
C GLY A 263 -4.74 5.90 10.09
N LYS A 264 -4.28 4.80 10.71
CA LYS A 264 -5.12 3.63 11.00
C LYS A 264 -6.31 3.98 11.90
N PHE A 265 -6.15 4.98 12.74
CA PHE A 265 -7.12 5.53 13.68
C PHE A 265 -7.27 7.04 13.41
N GLU A 266 -8.31 7.67 13.96
CA GLU A 266 -8.38 9.13 14.06
C GLU A 266 -7.11 9.69 14.73
N THR A 267 -6.73 10.93 14.41
CA THR A 267 -5.51 11.53 14.96
C THR A 267 -5.65 11.82 16.46
N THR A 268 -4.64 11.46 17.25
CA THR A 268 -4.61 11.55 18.71
C THR A 268 -3.47 12.44 19.21
N GLY A 269 -3.40 12.74 20.50
CA GLY A 269 -2.34 13.55 21.09
C GLY A 269 -2.73 15.02 21.20
N THR A 270 -1.88 15.93 20.73
CA THR A 270 -2.20 17.37 20.64
C THR A 270 -1.88 17.87 19.24
N SER A 271 -2.47 18.98 18.80
CA SER A 271 -2.24 19.49 17.45
C SER A 271 -0.79 19.91 17.18
N ASP A 272 0.00 20.22 18.22
CA ASP A 272 1.44 20.50 18.12
C ASP A 272 2.32 19.23 18.14
N GLN A 273 1.80 18.13 18.67
CA GLN A 273 2.49 16.85 18.81
C GLN A 273 1.51 15.70 18.49
N PRO A 274 1.00 15.64 17.24
CA PRO A 274 0.00 14.66 16.88
C PRO A 274 0.60 13.26 16.86
N THR A 275 -0.27 12.27 16.98
CA THR A 275 0.01 10.84 17.00
C THR A 275 -1.14 10.09 16.33
N VAL A 276 -0.97 8.80 16.02
CA VAL A 276 -2.05 7.95 15.49
C VAL A 276 -2.11 6.66 16.29
N LEU A 277 -2.71 6.72 17.48
CA LEU A 277 -2.66 5.63 18.47
C LEU A 277 -4.05 5.07 18.78
N PRO A 278 -4.17 3.76 19.06
CA PRO A 278 -5.42 3.15 19.52
C PRO A 278 -5.71 3.46 20.99
N ASN A 279 -6.97 3.34 21.41
CA ASN A 279 -7.42 3.50 22.80
C ASN A 279 -7.07 4.87 23.41
N VAL A 280 -7.01 5.90 22.58
CA VAL A 280 -6.78 7.29 22.98
C VAL A 280 -7.96 8.13 22.51
N THR A 281 -8.30 9.18 23.24
CA THR A 281 -9.33 10.13 22.78
C THR A 281 -8.78 10.91 21.57
N PRO A 282 -9.50 10.95 20.44
CA PRO A 282 -9.06 11.68 19.26
C PRO A 282 -9.02 13.19 19.52
N ILE A 283 -8.15 13.90 18.80
CA ILE A 283 -8.14 15.37 18.80
C ILE A 283 -9.46 15.84 18.18
N SER A 284 -10.19 16.68 18.90
CA SER A 284 -11.47 17.26 18.46
C SER A 284 -11.66 18.65 19.08
N GLY A 285 -12.61 19.44 18.58
CA GLY A 285 -12.89 20.77 19.15
C GLY A 285 -12.03 21.91 18.66
N GLU A 286 -11.32 21.74 17.55
CA GLU A 286 -10.45 22.76 16.95
C GLU A 286 -10.96 23.19 15.57
N SER A 287 -10.35 24.23 15.00
CA SER A 287 -10.70 24.71 13.66
C SER A 287 -10.11 23.81 12.58
N LEU A 288 -10.72 23.81 11.38
CA LEU A 288 -10.20 23.11 10.21
C LEU A 288 -8.76 23.52 9.89
N ASN A 289 -8.42 24.81 10.00
CA ASN A 289 -7.05 25.27 9.77
C ASN A 289 -6.07 24.63 10.75
N THR A 290 -6.47 24.44 12.02
CA THR A 290 -5.61 23.76 13.00
C THR A 290 -5.38 22.30 12.63
N TYR A 291 -6.40 21.59 12.14
CA TYR A 291 -6.25 20.22 11.65
C TYR A 291 -5.40 20.12 10.39
N PHE A 292 -5.53 21.08 9.47
CA PHE A 292 -4.69 21.18 8.29
C PHE A 292 -3.21 21.35 8.68
N GLU A 293 -2.89 22.36 9.49
CA GLU A 293 -1.52 22.62 9.95
C GLU A 293 -0.94 21.47 10.78
N SER A 294 -1.76 20.89 11.67
CA SER A 294 -1.35 19.74 12.48
C SER A 294 -1.00 18.54 11.59
N SER A 295 -1.80 18.26 10.56
CA SER A 295 -1.50 17.19 9.60
C SER A 295 -0.22 17.44 8.81
N ARG A 296 0.03 18.69 8.37
CA ARG A 296 1.31 19.08 7.71
C ARG A 296 2.51 18.88 8.63
N SER A 297 2.34 19.13 9.92
CA SER A 297 3.43 19.09 10.90
C SER A 297 4.11 17.72 11.01
N PHE A 298 3.43 16.64 10.61
CA PHE A 298 3.99 15.29 10.60
C PHE A 298 5.29 15.21 9.77
N SER A 299 5.40 15.94 8.65
CA SER A 299 6.61 15.97 7.81
C SER A 299 7.36 17.30 7.79
N THR A 300 6.69 18.43 8.07
CA THR A 300 7.32 19.77 7.99
C THR A 300 7.96 20.23 9.30
N SER A 301 7.53 19.69 10.45
CA SER A 301 8.08 20.07 11.74
C SER A 301 9.33 19.25 12.07
N THR A 302 10.43 19.94 12.39
CA THR A 302 11.64 19.30 12.94
C THR A 302 11.42 18.68 14.32
N ALA A 303 10.36 19.09 15.02
CA ALA A 303 9.91 18.51 16.28
C ALA A 303 8.97 17.30 16.09
N SER A 304 8.66 16.90 14.85
CA SER A 304 7.82 15.75 14.56
C SER A 304 8.40 14.45 15.13
N ARG A 305 7.55 13.71 15.85
CA ARG A 305 7.92 12.41 16.43
C ARG A 305 7.95 11.30 15.38
N HIS A 306 7.20 11.46 14.29
CA HIS A 306 7.05 10.46 13.24
C HIS A 306 8.31 10.28 12.37
N GLY A 307 9.12 11.33 12.22
CA GLY A 307 10.38 11.26 11.49
C GLY A 307 10.23 11.26 9.96
N PHE A 308 9.09 11.73 9.45
CA PHE A 308 8.95 12.00 8.03
C PHE A 308 9.82 13.18 7.59
N ASN A 309 10.01 13.30 6.28
CA ASN A 309 10.89 14.30 5.68
C ASN A 309 10.16 14.95 4.51
N GLU A 310 9.82 16.24 4.64
CA GLU A 310 9.10 17.01 3.62
C GLU A 310 9.72 17.01 2.20
N ARG A 311 10.99 16.58 2.04
CA ARG A 311 11.62 16.42 0.71
C ARG A 311 11.34 15.08 0.04
N LYS A 312 10.74 14.14 0.77
CA LYS A 312 10.49 12.74 0.37
C LYS A 312 9.07 12.27 0.70
N SER A 313 8.37 13.00 1.54
CA SER A 313 7.00 12.70 1.95
C SER A 313 6.18 13.98 2.00
N ASP A 314 4.92 13.87 1.60
CA ASP A 314 3.88 14.86 1.86
C ASP A 314 2.93 14.30 2.93
N THR A 315 2.60 15.10 3.95
CA THR A 315 1.59 14.78 4.97
C THR A 315 0.50 15.84 4.90
N HIS A 316 -0.76 15.46 4.95
CA HIS A 316 -1.86 16.42 4.86
C HIS A 316 -3.12 15.87 5.52
N LEU A 317 -4.06 16.78 5.79
CA LEU A 317 -5.39 16.44 6.23
C LEU A 317 -6.10 15.69 5.11
N MET A 318 -6.68 14.52 5.41
CA MET A 318 -7.28 13.65 4.41
C MET A 318 -8.24 14.41 3.48
N LYS A 319 -8.09 14.17 2.18
CA LYS A 319 -9.01 14.67 1.15
C LYS A 319 -10.31 13.87 1.11
N ASN A 320 -11.36 14.47 0.58
CA ASN A 320 -12.65 13.78 0.44
C ASN A 320 -12.55 12.58 -0.54
N SER A 321 -11.77 12.72 -1.61
CA SER A 321 -11.48 11.64 -2.54
C SER A 321 -10.70 10.50 -1.88
N GLU A 322 -9.78 10.79 -0.96
CA GLU A 322 -9.04 9.75 -0.23
C GLU A 322 -9.95 8.98 0.73
N TRP A 323 -10.87 9.64 1.42
CA TRP A 323 -11.93 8.97 2.18
C TRP A 323 -12.74 8.04 1.28
N GLY A 324 -13.12 8.52 0.10
CA GLY A 324 -13.84 7.73 -0.91
C GLY A 324 -13.09 6.46 -1.32
N ALA A 325 -11.76 6.55 -1.51
CA ALA A 325 -10.96 5.38 -1.85
C ALA A 325 -10.98 4.30 -0.76
N VAL A 326 -10.88 4.72 0.51
CA VAL A 326 -10.98 3.81 1.66
C VAL A 326 -12.38 3.18 1.72
N ALA A 327 -13.43 3.98 1.53
CA ALA A 327 -14.82 3.53 1.51
C ALA A 327 -15.07 2.49 0.42
N TYR A 328 -14.60 2.76 -0.81
CA TYR A 328 -14.75 1.86 -1.95
C TYR A 328 -14.00 0.55 -1.72
N LEU A 329 -12.75 0.64 -1.25
CA LEU A 329 -11.96 -0.55 -0.96
C LEU A 329 -12.60 -1.41 0.15
N SER A 330 -13.18 -0.78 1.17
CA SER A 330 -13.90 -1.48 2.26
C SER A 330 -15.11 -2.26 1.76
N HIS A 331 -15.77 -1.79 0.70
CA HIS A 331 -16.96 -2.41 0.10
C HIS A 331 -16.64 -3.14 -1.22
N SER A 332 -15.43 -3.66 -1.34
CA SER A 332 -15.00 -4.56 -2.41
C SER A 332 -14.67 -5.95 -1.85
N LYS A 333 -14.42 -6.95 -2.72
CA LYS A 333 -13.89 -8.26 -2.27
C LYS A 333 -12.64 -8.19 -1.39
N TYR A 334 -11.89 -7.08 -1.46
CA TYR A 334 -10.68 -6.85 -0.67
C TYR A 334 -10.97 -6.28 0.73
N GLY A 335 -12.21 -5.88 1.03
CA GLY A 335 -12.65 -5.32 2.30
C GLY A 335 -13.76 -6.13 2.98
N THR A 336 -14.50 -5.49 3.89
CA THR A 336 -15.59 -6.12 4.65
C THR A 336 -16.84 -6.45 3.81
N LEU A 337 -17.09 -5.75 2.69
CA LEU A 337 -18.32 -5.84 1.86
C LEU A 337 -19.62 -5.49 2.61
N LYS A 338 -19.50 -4.87 3.78
CA LYS A 338 -20.59 -4.61 4.72
C LYS A 338 -20.41 -3.23 5.31
N GLU A 339 -21.49 -2.71 5.87
CA GLU A 339 -21.40 -1.58 6.78
C GLU A 339 -20.48 -1.91 7.96
N ILE A 340 -19.57 -1.01 8.29
CA ILE A 340 -18.70 -1.14 9.46
C ILE A 340 -19.47 -0.73 10.73
N THR A 341 -19.19 -1.41 11.83
CA THR A 341 -19.84 -1.10 13.10
C THR A 341 -19.40 0.26 13.64
N ALA A 342 -20.34 1.06 14.14
CA ALA A 342 -20.03 2.36 14.72
C ALA A 342 -19.21 2.24 16.03
N ASN A 343 -18.24 3.12 16.21
CA ASN A 343 -17.50 3.30 17.45
C ASN A 343 -18.28 4.22 18.42
N GLY A 344 -18.87 3.65 19.47
CA GLY A 344 -19.56 4.42 20.51
C GLY A 344 -18.71 4.77 21.75
N SER A 345 -17.41 4.46 21.75
CA SER A 345 -16.59 4.48 22.99
C SER A 345 -15.93 5.83 23.31
N GLY A 346 -15.87 6.75 22.35
CA GLY A 346 -15.11 8.00 22.47
C GLY A 346 -13.59 7.83 22.50
N LYS A 347 -13.09 6.62 22.19
CA LYS A 347 -11.67 6.31 22.04
C LYS A 347 -11.42 5.62 20.72
N THR A 348 -10.29 5.92 20.09
CA THR A 348 -9.86 5.31 18.84
C THR A 348 -9.84 3.78 18.91
N GLY A 349 -10.30 3.13 17.84
CA GLY A 349 -10.42 1.68 17.74
C GLY A 349 -11.41 1.06 18.74
N GLY A 350 -12.38 1.82 19.22
CA GLY A 350 -13.37 1.36 20.20
C GLY A 350 -12.79 1.08 21.59
N GLY A 351 -11.60 1.61 21.92
CA GLY A 351 -10.88 1.35 23.16
C GLY A 351 -10.12 0.01 23.21
N ASN A 352 -10.50 -0.96 22.37
CA ASN A 352 -9.74 -2.18 22.14
C ASN A 352 -9.94 -2.69 20.70
N TYR A 353 -9.17 -2.14 19.78
CA TYR A 353 -9.31 -2.42 18.34
C TYR A 353 -9.13 -3.90 17.98
N GLN A 354 -8.35 -4.65 18.79
CA GLN A 354 -8.09 -6.07 18.60
C GLN A 354 -9.35 -6.92 18.78
N SER A 355 -10.24 -6.55 19.71
CA SER A 355 -11.54 -7.20 19.89
C SER A 355 -12.64 -6.58 19.03
N ASN A 356 -12.51 -5.31 18.66
CA ASN A 356 -13.53 -4.54 17.94
C ASN A 356 -13.34 -4.56 16.42
N VAL A 357 -12.90 -5.68 15.85
CA VAL A 357 -12.56 -5.78 14.42
C VAL A 357 -13.72 -5.50 13.46
N ALA A 358 -14.97 -5.58 13.92
CA ALA A 358 -16.15 -5.19 13.14
C ALA A 358 -16.22 -3.67 12.84
N GLN A 359 -15.44 -2.86 13.57
CA GLN A 359 -15.27 -1.42 13.30
C GLN A 359 -14.19 -1.15 12.24
N SER A 360 -13.48 -2.19 11.78
CA SER A 360 -12.45 -2.08 10.76
C SER A 360 -13.02 -2.26 9.36
N THR A 361 -12.47 -1.51 8.41
CA THR A 361 -12.79 -1.57 6.96
C THR A 361 -12.54 -2.94 6.31
N THR A 362 -11.77 -3.82 6.94
CA THR A 362 -11.55 -5.20 6.47
C THR A 362 -12.36 -6.24 7.24
N GLY A 363 -13.03 -5.85 8.33
CA GLY A 363 -13.66 -6.77 9.29
C GLY A 363 -12.66 -7.60 10.10
N ASN A 364 -11.37 -7.26 10.05
CA ASN A 364 -10.28 -7.88 10.81
C ASN A 364 -9.32 -6.78 11.31
N ILE A 365 -8.18 -7.14 11.88
CA ILE A 365 -7.26 -6.16 12.48
C ILE A 365 -6.53 -5.26 11.47
N TYR A 366 -6.52 -5.60 10.18
CA TYR A 366 -5.64 -4.97 9.19
C TYR A 366 -6.19 -3.67 8.57
N GLY A 367 -7.49 -3.44 8.61
CA GLY A 367 -8.09 -2.26 8.00
C GLY A 367 -7.95 -0.98 8.83
N VAL A 368 -8.43 0.11 8.25
CA VAL A 368 -8.63 1.40 8.89
C VAL A 368 -9.83 1.33 9.84
N TYR A 369 -9.71 1.94 11.03
CA TYR A 369 -10.75 2.05 12.06
C TYR A 369 -11.33 3.47 12.10
N ASP A 370 -12.37 3.63 12.94
CA ASP A 370 -12.96 4.93 13.27
C ASP A 370 -13.52 5.67 12.04
N MET A 371 -13.91 4.92 11.00
CA MET A 371 -14.59 5.46 9.81
C MET A 371 -16.12 5.51 9.99
N SER A 372 -16.63 5.10 11.16
CA SER A 372 -18.04 5.16 11.56
C SER A 372 -18.11 5.33 13.07
N GLY A 373 -18.71 6.42 13.55
CA GLY A 373 -18.73 6.77 14.97
C GLY A 373 -17.39 7.28 15.49
N GLY A 374 -17.30 7.52 16.80
CA GLY A 374 -16.20 8.26 17.40
C GLY A 374 -16.50 9.75 17.34
N VAL A 375 -15.66 10.52 16.64
CA VAL A 375 -15.97 11.88 16.23
C VAL A 375 -16.28 11.91 14.73
N GLY A 376 -16.99 12.94 14.26
CA GLY A 376 -16.98 13.22 12.83
C GLY A 376 -15.57 13.67 12.42
N GLU A 377 -15.24 13.62 11.13
CA GLU A 377 -13.93 14.06 10.66
C GLU A 377 -14.08 15.11 9.58
N TYR A 378 -13.43 16.25 9.77
CA TYR A 378 -13.24 17.17 8.66
C TYR A 378 -12.35 16.50 7.61
N VAL A 379 -12.78 16.57 6.35
CA VAL A 379 -11.97 16.20 5.19
C VAL A 379 -11.85 17.40 4.26
N MET A 380 -10.76 17.46 3.51
CA MET A 380 -10.48 18.57 2.59
C MET A 380 -11.29 18.43 1.30
N GLY A 381 -12.61 18.62 1.39
CA GLY A 381 -13.51 18.82 0.26
C GLY A 381 -14.23 20.16 0.42
N ASN A 382 -14.07 21.04 -0.57
CA ASN A 382 -14.45 22.45 -0.47
C ASN A 382 -15.49 22.86 -1.52
N ASN A 383 -16.52 23.57 -1.08
CA ASN A 383 -17.52 24.18 -1.95
C ASN A 383 -17.06 25.54 -2.48
N LEU A 384 -16.94 25.67 -3.81
CA LEU A 384 -16.74 26.92 -4.54
C LEU A 384 -15.48 27.73 -4.17
N GLY A 385 -14.56 27.18 -3.39
CA GLY A 385 -13.37 27.91 -2.94
C GLY A 385 -13.62 28.74 -1.69
N GLU A 386 -14.73 28.52 -0.99
CA GLU A 386 -15.12 29.31 0.19
C GLU A 386 -14.37 28.85 1.44
N ILE A 387 -13.66 29.75 2.12
CA ILE A 387 -12.93 29.43 3.36
C ILE A 387 -13.86 29.20 4.55
N GLY A 388 -15.09 29.73 4.53
CA GLY A 388 -16.03 29.66 5.64
C GLY A 388 -15.45 30.24 6.94
N GLU A 389 -15.73 29.57 8.06
CA GLU A 389 -15.17 29.87 9.38
C GLU A 389 -13.99 28.94 9.71
N SER A 390 -13.24 28.48 8.70
CA SER A 390 -12.13 27.53 8.86
C SER A 390 -10.94 28.08 9.65
N HIS A 391 -10.87 29.39 9.85
CA HIS A 391 -9.71 30.13 10.34
C HIS A 391 -8.49 30.13 9.39
N MET A 392 -8.66 29.73 8.13
CA MET A 392 -7.65 29.93 7.09
C MET A 392 -7.66 31.39 6.62
N SER A 393 -6.48 31.96 6.35
CA SER A 393 -6.38 33.28 5.70
C SER A 393 -6.67 33.20 4.20
N GLU A 394 -6.33 32.07 3.58
CA GLU A 394 -6.57 31.72 2.18
C GLU A 394 -6.61 30.20 2.05
N LEU A 395 -7.16 29.69 0.95
CA LEU A 395 -7.12 28.26 0.68
C LEU A 395 -5.68 27.78 0.43
N PRO A 396 -5.34 26.55 0.86
CA PRO A 396 -4.04 25.97 0.56
C PRO A 396 -3.92 25.64 -0.94
N GLU A 397 -2.76 25.16 -1.38
CA GLU A 397 -2.56 24.68 -2.75
C GLU A 397 -3.64 23.66 -3.15
N THR A 398 -4.10 23.71 -4.41
CA THR A 398 -5.21 22.88 -4.92
C THR A 398 -4.97 21.37 -4.82
N LYS A 399 -3.72 20.93 -4.61
CA LYS A 399 -3.40 19.51 -4.38
C LYS A 399 -3.93 18.98 -3.03
N TYR A 400 -4.24 19.87 -2.08
CA TYR A 400 -4.65 19.51 -0.73
C TYR A 400 -6.17 19.47 -0.51
N TYR A 401 -6.99 19.76 -1.52
CA TYR A 401 -8.44 19.68 -1.38
C TYR A 401 -9.14 19.31 -2.68
N ASP A 402 -10.29 18.67 -2.55
CA ASP A 402 -11.20 18.41 -3.66
C ASP A 402 -12.14 19.61 -3.83
N TYR A 403 -12.18 20.19 -5.04
CA TYR A 403 -13.01 21.34 -5.35
C TYR A 403 -14.38 20.93 -5.92
N TYR A 404 -15.45 21.49 -5.38
CA TYR A 404 -16.83 21.26 -5.82
C TYR A 404 -17.41 22.55 -6.42
N SER A 405 -17.81 22.48 -7.69
CA SER A 405 -18.06 23.65 -8.55
C SER A 405 -19.50 24.19 -8.54
N SER A 406 -20.42 23.61 -7.76
CA SER A 406 -21.81 24.07 -7.71
C SER A 406 -22.55 23.53 -6.49
N TYR A 407 -23.49 24.35 -6.02
CA TYR A 407 -24.50 24.01 -5.02
C TYR A 407 -25.64 23.22 -5.65
N SER A 408 -25.92 22.03 -5.12
CA SER A 408 -27.26 21.48 -5.12
C SER A 408 -27.44 20.58 -3.90
N ALA A 409 -28.35 20.96 -3.00
CA ALA A 409 -28.62 20.24 -1.76
C ALA A 409 -29.09 18.78 -1.97
N THR A 410 -29.54 18.44 -3.18
CA THR A 410 -30.07 17.11 -3.52
C THR A 410 -29.57 16.57 -4.86
N ASN A 411 -28.78 17.34 -5.63
CA ASN A 411 -28.21 16.89 -6.90
C ASN A 411 -26.71 16.65 -6.76
N TYR A 412 -26.33 15.39 -6.58
CA TYR A 412 -24.94 14.94 -6.48
C TYR A 412 -24.18 14.94 -7.82
N GLU A 413 -24.79 15.41 -8.92
CA GLU A 413 -24.16 15.46 -10.25
C GLU A 413 -22.86 16.29 -10.33
N VAL A 414 -22.57 17.08 -9.31
CA VAL A 414 -21.37 17.93 -9.21
C VAL A 414 -20.25 17.25 -8.41
N SER A 415 -20.46 16.03 -7.88
CA SER A 415 -19.42 15.32 -7.15
C SER A 415 -18.35 14.75 -8.07
N LEU A 416 -17.18 14.43 -7.50
CA LEU A 416 -16.13 13.75 -8.24
C LEU A 416 -16.47 12.25 -8.25
N ASN A 417 -16.45 11.62 -9.41
CA ASN A 417 -16.67 10.17 -9.46
C ASN A 417 -15.64 9.45 -8.58
N GLY A 418 -16.09 8.63 -7.64
CA GLY A 418 -15.23 7.90 -6.70
C GLY A 418 -15.06 8.57 -5.34
N ASP A 419 -15.46 9.83 -5.13
CA ASP A 419 -15.30 10.49 -3.84
C ASP A 419 -16.26 10.01 -2.75
N ALA A 420 -17.04 8.95 -3.00
CA ALA A 420 -18.05 8.43 -2.10
C ALA A 420 -19.10 9.47 -1.66
N VAL A 421 -19.50 10.35 -2.59
CA VAL A 421 -20.63 11.28 -2.40
C VAL A 421 -21.83 10.82 -3.20
N LYS A 422 -21.74 10.81 -4.54
CA LYS A 422 -22.89 10.53 -5.43
C LYS A 422 -23.29 9.06 -5.45
N GLU A 423 -22.32 8.17 -5.64
CA GLU A 423 -22.59 6.76 -5.96
C GLU A 423 -23.09 5.97 -4.75
N VAL A 424 -22.72 6.44 -3.55
CA VAL A 424 -23.00 5.78 -2.26
C VAL A 424 -23.92 6.60 -1.36
N ALA A 425 -24.47 7.72 -1.85
CA ALA A 425 -25.41 8.53 -1.09
C ALA A 425 -26.53 7.66 -0.50
N THR A 426 -26.79 7.81 0.79
CA THR A 426 -27.85 7.11 1.54
C THR A 426 -27.70 5.59 1.63
N TRP A 427 -26.55 5.03 1.25
CA TRP A 427 -26.27 3.61 1.51
C TRP A 427 -26.42 3.33 3.00
N TYR A 428 -27.09 2.21 3.33
CA TYR A 428 -27.45 1.84 4.70
C TYR A 428 -28.33 2.84 5.47
N GLY A 429 -28.88 3.85 4.79
CA GLY A 429 -29.63 4.92 5.42
C GLY A 429 -28.74 6.02 6.02
N ASP A 430 -27.45 6.04 5.69
CA ASP A 430 -26.49 7.04 6.14
C ASP A 430 -26.87 8.46 5.69
N THR A 431 -26.47 9.43 6.50
CA THR A 431 -26.66 10.86 6.20
C THR A 431 -25.90 11.26 4.93
N ALA A 432 -26.56 11.99 4.04
CA ALA A 432 -25.98 12.43 2.77
C ALA A 432 -26.28 13.91 2.51
N GLN A 433 -25.61 14.80 3.24
CA GLN A 433 -25.77 16.25 3.14
C GLN A 433 -24.57 16.91 2.46
N MET A 434 -24.82 17.53 1.30
CA MET A 434 -23.81 18.26 0.54
C MET A 434 -23.35 19.55 1.24
N VAL A 435 -22.08 19.90 0.99
CA VAL A 435 -21.52 21.21 1.30
C VAL A 435 -22.28 22.35 0.63
N THR A 436 -22.27 23.52 1.26
CA THR A 436 -22.96 24.73 0.82
C THR A 436 -22.05 25.94 0.97
N SER A 437 -22.44 27.11 0.45
CA SER A 437 -21.66 28.34 0.70
C SER A 437 -21.58 28.73 2.18
N ALA A 438 -22.62 28.39 2.97
CA ALA A 438 -22.63 28.65 4.41
C ALA A 438 -21.82 27.60 5.19
N GLN A 439 -21.73 26.37 4.69
CA GLN A 439 -21.00 25.26 5.29
C GLN A 439 -20.13 24.59 4.21
N PRO A 440 -18.96 25.17 3.88
CA PRO A 440 -18.24 24.81 2.67
C PRO A 440 -17.37 23.56 2.80
N TRP A 441 -17.27 22.96 3.98
CA TRP A 441 -16.36 21.84 4.27
C TRP A 441 -17.12 20.56 4.58
N PHE A 442 -16.67 19.43 4.03
CA PHE A 442 -17.26 18.13 4.34
C PHE A 442 -16.85 17.63 5.73
N ILE A 443 -17.82 17.01 6.42
CA ILE A 443 -17.61 16.19 7.61
C ILE A 443 -18.03 14.76 7.28
N ARG A 444 -17.16 13.79 7.56
CA ARG A 444 -17.35 12.36 7.30
C ARG A 444 -17.44 11.54 8.59
N GLY A 445 -17.91 10.29 8.48
CA GLY A 445 -17.89 9.30 9.57
C GLY A 445 -18.98 9.48 10.62
N GLY A 446 -19.21 10.73 11.05
CA GLY A 446 -20.27 11.15 11.98
C GLY A 446 -20.04 10.74 13.45
N ALA A 447 -20.41 11.61 14.39
CA ALA A 447 -20.30 11.33 15.82
C ALA A 447 -21.49 10.46 16.31
N GLY A 448 -21.20 9.38 17.04
CA GLY A 448 -22.24 8.51 17.64
C GLY A 448 -22.57 7.25 16.84
N SER A 449 -23.83 6.81 16.86
CA SER A 449 -24.30 5.56 16.24
C SER A 449 -25.60 5.75 15.44
N GLY A 450 -25.81 4.95 14.40
CA GLY A 450 -27.03 4.93 13.58
C GLY A 450 -26.86 5.77 12.30
N ALA A 451 -27.96 6.20 11.68
CA ALA A 451 -27.95 6.89 10.38
C ALA A 451 -27.09 8.18 10.31
N THR A 452 -26.68 8.74 11.44
CA THR A 452 -25.79 9.90 11.50
C THR A 452 -24.31 9.53 11.44
N SER A 453 -23.95 8.26 11.55
CA SER A 453 -22.57 7.78 11.50
C SER A 453 -22.40 6.55 10.61
N GLY A 454 -21.31 6.53 9.85
CA GLY A 454 -21.10 5.54 8.81
C GLY A 454 -19.97 5.95 7.86
N ILE A 455 -19.31 4.97 7.25
CA ILE A 455 -18.25 5.23 6.28
C ILE A 455 -18.78 5.94 5.02
N PHE A 456 -20.08 5.80 4.74
CA PHE A 456 -20.78 6.48 3.64
C PHE A 456 -21.54 7.72 4.10
N SER A 457 -21.53 8.01 5.41
CA SER A 457 -22.13 9.22 5.97
C SER A 457 -21.29 10.45 5.64
N PHE A 458 -21.95 11.49 5.15
CA PHE A 458 -21.36 12.80 4.93
C PHE A 458 -22.33 13.94 5.23
N SER A 459 -21.78 15.00 5.77
CA SER A 459 -22.47 16.24 6.07
C SER A 459 -21.56 17.45 5.82
N SER A 460 -22.03 18.65 6.17
CA SER A 460 -21.30 19.89 5.93
C SER A 460 -21.06 20.68 7.21
N GLY A 461 -19.91 21.33 7.32
CA GLY A 461 -19.52 22.21 8.41
C GLY A 461 -18.97 23.55 7.92
N THR A 462 -18.97 24.56 8.81
CA THR A 462 -18.40 25.88 8.52
C THR A 462 -16.87 25.88 8.52
N GLY A 463 -16.24 24.85 9.12
CA GLY A 463 -14.81 24.79 9.38
C GLY A 463 -14.40 25.31 10.77
N THR A 464 -15.36 25.86 11.54
CA THR A 464 -15.09 26.37 12.89
C THR A 464 -14.91 25.26 13.93
N TYR A 465 -14.58 25.66 15.16
CA TYR A 465 -14.45 24.79 16.34
C TYR A 465 -15.69 23.92 16.55
N ASN A 466 -15.49 22.60 16.61
CA ASN A 466 -16.58 21.67 16.89
C ASN A 466 -16.08 20.49 17.74
N ALA A 467 -16.58 20.39 18.97
CA ALA A 467 -16.16 19.37 19.95
C ALA A 467 -16.48 17.93 19.55
N GLN A 468 -17.29 17.73 18.50
CA GLN A 468 -17.66 16.41 17.97
C GLN A 468 -16.97 16.12 16.64
N VAL A 469 -16.03 16.96 16.20
CA VAL A 469 -15.31 16.78 14.94
C VAL A 469 -13.82 16.80 15.19
N GLY A 470 -13.12 15.82 14.62
CA GLY A 470 -11.67 15.69 14.59
C GLY A 470 -11.17 15.53 13.15
N TYR A 471 -10.13 14.73 12.97
CA TYR A 471 -9.50 14.50 11.68
C TYR A 471 -8.57 13.29 11.63
N ARG A 472 -8.17 12.92 10.41
CA ARG A 472 -7.11 11.95 10.13
C ARG A 472 -6.07 12.46 9.13
N VAL A 473 -4.86 11.98 9.31
CA VAL A 473 -3.71 12.29 8.44
C VAL A 473 -3.62 11.30 7.28
N THR A 474 -3.30 11.82 6.10
CA THR A 474 -2.82 11.07 4.92
C THR A 474 -1.33 11.34 4.73
N VAL A 475 -0.57 10.32 4.31
CA VAL A 475 0.86 10.42 4.02
C VAL A 475 1.18 9.83 2.64
N ILE A 476 1.84 10.61 1.79
CA ILE A 476 2.21 10.25 0.42
C ILE A 476 3.73 10.32 0.27
N ALA A 477 4.32 9.42 -0.52
CA ALA A 477 5.71 9.54 -0.94
C ALA A 477 5.83 10.40 -2.20
N ILE A 478 6.78 11.35 -2.20
CA ILE A 478 6.96 12.34 -3.27
C ILE A 478 8.36 12.34 -3.89
#